data_AF-A0AAV2GYC7-F1
#
_entry.id   AF-A0AAV2GYC7-F1
#
_cell.length_a   1.000
_cell.length_b   1.000
_cell.length_c   1.000
_cell.angle_alpha   90.00
_cell.angle_beta   90.00
_cell.angle_gamma   90.00
#
_symmetry.space_group_name_H-M   'P 1'
#
loop_
_entity.id
_entity.type
_entity.pdbx_description
1 polymer ?
#
loop_
_entity_poly.entity_id
_entity_poly.type
_entity_poly.pdbx_seq_one_letter_code
_entity_poly.pdbx_strand_id
1 'polypeptide(L)'
;ENQLPRLLHYCNNHSVFLAFIIVMDIKDLEPDSNGQFSVCMPTEFCPTLNKMELMAIFNQAGSVQRCNITDNWVFIRYPSKDDIVKALILFGKDYNLRVARSSKKELEKIRKSQDTPVKTNGLINTDESVTDVLNEPENLRKKDQGKPDKYNQKKEKLNSSGLE
;
A
#
# COMPACT_ATOMS: atom_id res chain seq x y z
N GLU A 1 5.75 -2.14 58.10
CA GLU A 1 6.24 -2.88 56.93
C GLU A 1 5.22 -2.74 55.80
N ASN A 2 5.58 -2.08 54.69
CA ASN A 2 4.83 -2.10 53.42
C ASN A 2 5.72 -1.47 52.35
N GLN A 3 6.72 -2.23 51.90
CA GLN A 3 7.55 -1.85 50.75
C GLN A 3 6.81 -2.24 49.47
N LEU A 4 6.31 -1.25 48.73
CA LEU A 4 5.85 -1.43 47.36
C LEU A 4 7.06 -1.65 46.43
N PRO A 5 7.02 -2.65 45.53
CA PRO A 5 8.14 -2.93 44.63
C PRO A 5 8.23 -1.86 43.54
N ARG A 6 9.40 -1.23 43.44
CA ARG A 6 9.79 -0.31 42.37
C ARG A 6 9.89 -1.08 41.05
N LEU A 7 8.82 -1.08 40.28
CA LEU A 7 8.73 -1.77 38.98
C LEU A 7 8.51 -0.80 37.82
N LEU A 8 9.29 0.27 37.73
CA LEU A 8 9.29 1.13 36.53
C LEU A 8 10.66 1.79 36.39
N HIS A 9 11.62 1.15 35.72
CA HIS A 9 12.76 1.82 35.07
C HIS A 9 13.57 0.80 34.25
N TYR A 10 12.94 0.21 33.23
CA TYR A 10 13.68 -0.48 32.17
C TYR A 10 13.02 -0.23 30.81
N CYS A 11 12.82 1.05 30.48
CA CYS A 11 12.41 1.44 29.14
C CYS A 11 13.67 1.51 28.26
N ASN A 12 13.93 0.37 27.62
CA ASN A 12 14.85 0.09 26.54
C ASN A 12 15.21 1.27 25.63
N ASN A 13 16.49 1.64 25.60
CA ASN A 13 17.09 2.51 24.57
C ASN A 13 16.82 2.02 23.13
N HIS A 14 16.50 0.73 22.96
CA HIS A 14 16.14 0.14 21.67
C HIS A 14 14.81 0.69 21.10
N SER A 15 13.88 1.12 21.97
CA SER A 15 12.57 1.65 21.53
C SER A 15 12.70 3.00 20.84
N VAL A 16 13.68 3.82 21.24
CA VAL A 16 13.85 5.19 20.72
C VAL A 16 14.46 5.18 19.32
N PHE A 17 15.37 4.24 19.06
CA PHE A 17 16.03 4.10 17.76
C PHE A 17 15.05 3.63 16.67
N LEU A 18 14.16 2.70 17.02
CA LEU A 18 13.15 2.18 16.10
C LEU A 18 12.11 3.23 15.74
N ALA A 19 11.69 4.05 16.72
CA ALA A 19 10.83 5.20 16.47
C ALA A 19 11.48 6.21 15.52
N PHE A 20 12.80 6.43 15.63
CA PHE A 20 13.50 7.38 14.76
C PHE A 20 13.54 6.93 13.29
N ILE A 21 13.82 5.65 13.03
CA ILE A 21 13.82 5.08 11.67
C ILE A 21 12.43 5.20 11.04
N ILE A 22 11.38 4.88 11.80
CA ILE A 22 9.99 4.99 11.34
C ILE A 22 9.67 6.44 10.96
N VAL A 23 10.09 7.41 11.78
CA VAL A 23 9.81 8.84 11.54
C VAL A 23 10.50 9.36 10.28
N MET A 24 11.73 8.92 9.97
CA MET A 24 12.41 9.36 8.75
C MET A 24 11.67 8.94 7.48
N ASP A 25 11.13 7.72 7.46
CA ASP A 25 10.47 7.17 6.28
C ASP A 25 9.07 7.77 6.00
N ILE A 26 8.48 8.46 6.99
CA ILE A 26 7.12 9.04 6.90
C ILE A 26 7.14 10.51 6.48
N LYS A 27 8.26 11.22 6.65
CA LYS A 27 8.35 12.66 6.32
C LYS A 27 7.98 12.92 4.86
N ASP A 28 8.56 12.12 3.96
CA ASP A 28 8.36 12.24 2.52
C ASP A 28 7.15 11.44 2.01
N LEU A 29 6.34 10.87 2.91
CA LEU A 29 5.14 10.16 2.52
C LEU A 29 4.12 11.15 1.97
N GLU A 30 3.79 11.01 0.69
CA GLU A 30 2.71 11.78 0.08
C GLU A 30 1.39 11.03 0.20
N PRO A 31 0.27 11.75 0.39
CA PRO A 31 -1.04 11.11 0.35
C PRO A 31 -1.34 10.60 -1.06
N ASP A 32 -2.25 9.63 -1.13
CA ASP A 32 -2.78 9.15 -2.39
C ASP A 32 -3.72 10.17 -3.08
N SER A 33 -4.31 9.79 -4.21
CA SER A 33 -5.24 10.64 -4.96
C SER A 33 -6.49 11.05 -4.17
N ASN A 34 -6.78 10.38 -3.06
CA ASN A 34 -7.93 10.65 -2.18
C ASN A 34 -7.50 11.40 -0.91
N GLY A 35 -6.24 11.84 -0.80
CA GLY A 35 -5.74 12.49 0.41
C GLY A 35 -5.44 11.53 1.56
N GLN A 36 -5.33 10.23 1.32
CA GLN A 36 -5.14 9.21 2.36
C GLN A 36 -3.71 8.67 2.38
N PHE A 37 -3.28 8.21 3.55
CA PHE A 37 -1.99 7.56 3.75
C PHE A 37 -2.20 6.06 3.93
N SER A 38 -1.28 5.24 3.42
CA SER A 38 -1.44 3.79 3.42
C SER A 38 -0.27 3.09 4.10
N VAL A 39 -0.59 2.10 4.93
CA VAL A 39 0.34 1.04 5.33
C VAL A 39 -0.01 -0.26 4.64
N CYS A 40 0.97 -1.14 4.48
CA CYS A 40 0.77 -2.49 4.00
C CYS A 40 1.45 -3.53 4.87
N MET A 41 0.92 -4.75 4.83
CA MET A 41 1.53 -5.96 5.40
C MET A 41 1.29 -7.15 4.46
N PRO A 42 2.18 -8.15 4.45
CA PRO A 42 1.93 -9.39 3.72
C PRO A 42 0.73 -10.15 4.31
N THR A 43 -0.05 -10.83 3.47
CA THR A 43 -1.25 -11.57 3.92
C THR A 43 -0.94 -12.67 4.94
N GLU A 44 0.26 -13.26 4.88
CA GLU A 44 0.74 -14.28 5.84
C GLU A 44 0.92 -13.77 7.28
N PHE A 45 1.10 -12.46 7.47
CA PHE A 45 1.20 -11.82 8.79
C PHE A 45 -0.11 -11.15 9.22
N CYS A 46 -1.17 -11.28 8.43
CA CYS A 46 -2.45 -10.64 8.71
C CYS A 46 -3.20 -11.42 9.82
N PRO A 47 -3.66 -10.75 10.90
CA PRO A 47 -4.32 -11.45 12.02
C PRO A 47 -5.68 -12.06 11.64
N THR A 48 -6.36 -11.49 10.63
CA THR A 48 -7.65 -11.97 10.13
C THR A 48 -7.86 -11.50 8.69
N LEU A 49 -8.54 -12.31 7.87
CA LEU A 49 -8.94 -11.92 6.51
C LEU A 49 -10.31 -11.22 6.48
N ASN A 50 -11.00 -11.15 7.62
CA ASN A 50 -12.25 -10.40 7.75
C ASN A 50 -11.96 -8.91 7.85
N LYS A 51 -12.43 -8.15 6.85
CA LYS A 51 -12.20 -6.69 6.79
C LYS A 51 -12.73 -5.93 8.00
N MET A 52 -13.86 -6.33 8.58
CA MET A 52 -14.45 -5.60 9.72
C MET A 52 -13.63 -5.79 10.98
N GLU A 53 -13.22 -7.03 11.26
CA GLU A 53 -12.34 -7.34 12.39
C GLU A 53 -10.98 -6.67 12.22
N LEU A 54 -10.43 -6.68 11.00
CA LEU A 54 -9.16 -6.03 10.72
C LEU A 54 -9.24 -4.52 10.95
N MET A 55 -10.29 -3.87 10.46
CA MET A 55 -10.54 -2.45 10.74
C MET A 55 -10.69 -2.19 12.24
N ALA A 56 -11.36 -3.06 12.99
CA ALA A 56 -11.49 -2.93 14.45
C ALA A 56 -10.14 -3.02 15.18
N ILE A 57 -9.25 -3.92 14.76
CA ILE A 57 -7.89 -4.04 15.31
C ILE A 57 -7.10 -2.77 15.03
N PHE A 58 -7.06 -2.33 13.77
CA PHE A 58 -6.26 -1.18 13.34
C PHE A 58 -6.83 0.17 13.77
N ASN A 59 -8.13 0.24 14.11
CA ASN A 59 -8.75 1.43 14.69
C ASN A 59 -8.13 1.85 16.04
N GLN A 60 -7.40 0.97 16.72
CA GLN A 60 -6.64 1.31 17.93
C GLN A 60 -5.51 2.31 17.67
N ALA A 61 -4.96 2.33 16.44
CA ALA A 61 -3.94 3.30 16.06
C ALA A 61 -4.51 4.64 15.61
N GLY A 62 -5.70 4.64 14.99
CA GLY A 62 -6.36 5.82 14.45
C GLY A 62 -7.55 5.45 13.57
N SER A 63 -8.26 6.44 13.03
CA SER A 63 -9.50 6.17 12.26
C SER A 63 -9.18 5.55 10.90
N VAL A 64 -9.53 4.28 10.71
CA VAL A 64 -9.31 3.57 9.43
C VAL A 64 -10.38 3.99 8.42
N GLN A 65 -9.95 4.60 7.31
CA GLN A 65 -10.83 5.01 6.21
C GLN A 65 -11.18 3.85 5.29
N ARG A 66 -10.21 2.98 5.02
CA ARG A 66 -10.38 1.89 4.06
C ARG A 66 -9.43 0.73 4.33
N CYS A 67 -9.92 -0.47 4.07
CA CYS A 67 -9.13 -1.70 4.10
C CYS A 67 -9.27 -2.43 2.76
N ASN A 68 -8.15 -2.73 2.12
CA ASN A 68 -8.07 -3.49 0.88
C ASN A 68 -7.20 -4.72 1.08
N ILE A 69 -7.74 -5.91 0.79
CA ILE A 69 -7.03 -7.18 0.88
C ILE A 69 -6.86 -7.70 -0.54
N THR A 70 -5.62 -8.03 -0.91
CA THR A 70 -5.26 -8.75 -2.13
C THR A 70 -4.67 -10.11 -1.76
N ASP A 71 -4.32 -10.93 -2.75
CA ASP A 71 -3.79 -12.27 -2.51
C ASP A 71 -2.54 -12.25 -1.60
N ASN A 72 -1.64 -11.30 -1.85
CA ASN A 72 -0.33 -11.25 -1.18
C ASN A 72 -0.20 -10.10 -0.18
N TRP A 73 -1.06 -9.08 -0.24
CA TRP A 73 -0.90 -7.87 0.54
C TRP A 73 -2.22 -7.36 1.11
N VAL A 74 -2.12 -6.79 2.31
CA VAL A 74 -3.21 -6.08 2.95
C VAL A 74 -2.82 -4.62 3.12
N PHE A 75 -3.69 -3.72 2.68
CA PHE A 75 -3.50 -2.28 2.71
C PHE A 75 -4.54 -1.63 3.63
N ILE A 76 -4.06 -0.87 4.61
CA ILE A 76 -4.90 -0.10 5.53
C ILE A 76 -4.66 1.39 5.27
N ARG A 77 -5.74 2.14 5.07
CA ARG A 77 -5.70 3.58 4.77
C ARG A 77 -6.18 4.43 5.93
N TYR A 78 -5.42 5.47 6.23
CA TYR A 78 -5.69 6.44 7.28
C TYR A 78 -5.80 7.85 6.69
N PRO A 79 -6.51 8.78 7.35
CA PRO A 79 -6.64 10.16 6.91
C PRO A 79 -5.41 11.01 7.27
N SER A 80 -4.65 10.62 8.31
CA SER A 80 -3.49 11.38 8.81
C SER A 80 -2.21 10.55 8.81
N LYS A 81 -1.07 11.23 8.65
CA LYS A 81 0.27 10.65 8.84
C LYS A 81 0.47 10.20 10.29
N ASP A 82 -0.10 10.89 11.26
CA ASP A 82 0.09 10.57 12.67
C ASP A 82 -0.49 9.20 13.03
N ASP A 83 -1.60 8.83 12.40
CA ASP A 83 -2.23 7.52 12.60
C ASP A 83 -1.39 6.39 11.98
N ILE A 84 -0.69 6.65 10.87
CA ILE A 84 0.30 5.73 10.29
C ILE A 84 1.46 5.49 11.26
N VAL A 85 1.99 6.58 11.86
CA VAL A 85 3.08 6.49 12.85
C VAL A 85 2.64 5.61 14.02
N LYS A 86 1.46 5.86 14.58
CA LYS A 86 0.90 5.06 15.68
C LYS A 86 0.72 3.59 15.27
N ALA A 87 0.22 3.33 14.06
CA ALA A 87 0.04 1.97 13.57
C ALA A 87 1.38 1.22 13.45
N LEU A 88 2.43 1.88 12.96
CA LEU A 88 3.77 1.29 12.86
C LEU A 88 4.40 1.05 14.23
N ILE A 89 4.16 1.94 15.20
CA ILE A 89 4.64 1.75 16.58
C ILE A 89 3.93 0.58 17.25
N LEU A 90 2.60 0.49 17.12
CA LEU A 90 1.80 -0.54 17.79
C LEU A 90 1.91 -1.91 17.12
N PHE A 91 1.97 -1.96 15.79
CA PHE A 91 1.79 -3.19 15.02
C PHE A 91 2.95 -3.50 14.07
N GLY A 92 3.94 -2.60 13.95
CA GLY A 92 5.02 -2.72 12.96
C GLY A 92 5.81 -4.01 13.08
N LYS A 93 6.14 -4.40 14.32
CA LYS A 93 6.91 -5.61 14.59
C LYS A 93 6.07 -6.88 14.43
N ASP A 94 4.85 -6.88 14.96
CA ASP A 94 4.04 -8.10 15.06
C ASP A 94 3.44 -8.52 13.72
N TYR A 95 3.04 -7.55 12.88
CA TYR A 95 2.43 -7.82 11.58
C TYR A 95 3.34 -7.45 10.39
N ASN A 96 4.62 -7.17 10.64
CA ASN A 96 5.58 -6.74 9.60
C ASN A 96 5.05 -5.58 8.76
N LEU A 97 4.46 -4.59 9.44
CA LEU A 97 3.78 -3.46 8.82
C LEU A 97 4.79 -2.48 8.19
N ARG A 98 4.50 -2.00 6.99
CA ARG A 98 5.36 -1.10 6.22
C ARG A 98 4.55 0.06 5.65
N VAL A 99 5.22 1.17 5.38
CA VAL A 99 4.60 2.29 4.66
C VAL A 99 4.42 1.89 3.19
N ALA A 100 3.20 2.01 2.67
CA ALA A 100 2.93 1.70 1.27
C ALA A 100 3.35 2.89 0.39
N ARG A 101 4.26 2.67 -0.55
CA ARG A 101 4.69 3.68 -1.52
C ARG A 101 4.00 3.46 -2.86
N SER A 102 3.54 4.54 -3.49
CA SER A 102 3.00 4.49 -4.84
C SER A 102 4.13 4.23 -5.84
N SER A 103 4.17 3.01 -6.41
CA SER A 103 5.12 2.63 -7.46
C SER A 103 5.02 3.48 -8.72
N LYS A 104 3.89 4.18 -8.92
CA LYS A 104 3.66 5.01 -10.11
C LYS A 104 4.63 6.20 -10.19
N LYS A 105 5.00 6.80 -9.05
CA LYS A 105 5.98 7.91 -9.04
C LYS A 105 7.42 7.44 -9.29
N GLU A 106 7.73 6.20 -8.92
CA GLU A 106 9.07 5.64 -9.12
C GLU A 106 9.34 5.36 -10.61
N LEU A 107 8.34 4.81 -11.31
CA LEU A 107 8.43 4.59 -12.76
C LEU A 107 8.59 5.89 -13.57
N GLU A 108 7.92 6.97 -13.16
CA GLU A 108 8.08 8.28 -13.81
C GLU A 108 9.46 8.89 -13.60
N LYS A 109 10.07 8.71 -12.41
CA LYS A 109 11.46 9.15 -12.15
C LYS A 109 12.44 8.40 -13.05
N ILE A 110 12.25 7.08 -13.22
CA ILE A 110 13.10 6.27 -14.10
C ILE A 110 12.96 6.74 -15.56
N ARG A 111 11.72 6.98 -16.04
CA ARG A 111 11.48 7.44 -17.42
C ARG A 111 12.08 8.81 -17.72
N LYS A 112 11.92 9.79 -16.81
CA LYS A 112 12.50 11.14 -16.97
C LYS A 112 14.03 11.15 -17.00
N SER A 113 14.67 10.09 -16.51
CA SER A 113 16.13 9.95 -16.52
C SER A 113 16.66 9.43 -17.87
N GLN A 114 15.80 8.94 -18.77
CA GLN A 114 16.21 8.36 -20.06
C GLN A 114 16.02 9.30 -21.26
N ASP A 115 15.31 10.42 -21.10
CA ASP A 115 15.06 11.41 -22.15
C ASP A 115 16.06 12.58 -22.16
N THR A 116 17.19 12.49 -21.46
CA THR A 116 18.28 13.43 -21.74
C THR A 116 18.82 13.12 -23.14
N PRO A 117 18.68 14.02 -24.13
CA PRO A 117 19.22 13.80 -25.45
C PRO A 117 20.73 13.62 -25.31
N VAL A 118 21.20 12.40 -25.54
CA VAL A 118 22.61 12.13 -25.75
C VAL A 118 22.97 13.00 -26.94
N LYS A 119 23.70 14.09 -26.68
CA LYS A 119 24.40 14.84 -27.72
C LYS A 119 25.45 13.89 -28.29
N THR A 120 25.03 13.04 -29.21
CA THR A 120 25.92 12.32 -30.11
C THR A 120 26.60 13.39 -30.95
N ASN A 121 27.82 13.75 -30.57
CA ASN A 121 28.72 14.48 -31.44
C ASN A 121 28.85 13.64 -32.71
N GLY A 122 28.28 14.14 -33.79
CA GLY A 122 28.24 13.47 -35.07
C GLY A 122 29.64 13.16 -35.57
N LEU A 123 29.91 11.88 -35.79
CA LEU A 123 30.88 11.46 -36.79
C LEU A 123 30.12 10.55 -37.75
N ILE A 124 29.75 11.16 -38.87
CA ILE A 124 29.13 10.51 -40.02
C ILE A 124 30.22 9.66 -40.67
N ASN A 125 30.06 8.34 -40.62
CA ASN A 125 30.64 7.45 -41.62
C ASN A 125 29.48 6.71 -42.26
N THR A 126 29.06 7.21 -43.41
CA THR A 126 28.40 6.44 -44.46
C THR A 126 29.35 5.33 -44.88
N ASP A 127 28.93 4.08 -44.78
CA ASP A 127 28.86 3.23 -45.96
C ASP A 127 28.23 1.86 -45.67
N GLU A 128 27.60 1.34 -46.72
CA GLU A 128 27.35 -0.07 -47.00
C GLU A 128 26.19 -0.80 -46.28
N SER A 129 25.07 -0.79 -47.01
CA SER A 129 24.44 -1.96 -47.65
C SER A 129 23.99 -3.17 -46.80
N VAL A 130 22.90 -3.77 -47.29
CA VAL A 130 22.55 -5.21 -47.26
C VAL A 130 21.19 -5.53 -46.59
N THR A 131 20.24 -5.77 -47.52
CA THR A 131 19.14 -6.74 -47.57
C THR A 131 17.88 -6.61 -46.73
N ASP A 132 16.81 -6.33 -47.47
CA ASP A 132 15.48 -6.92 -47.39
C ASP A 132 15.45 -8.35 -46.81
N VAL A 133 14.65 -8.54 -45.75
CA VAL A 133 13.93 -9.81 -45.50
C VAL A 133 12.55 -9.46 -44.92
N LEU A 134 11.55 -9.57 -45.79
CA LEU A 134 10.13 -9.75 -45.47
C LEU A 134 9.90 -11.03 -44.66
N ASN A 135 9.07 -10.95 -43.62
CA ASN A 135 8.25 -11.98 -42.95
C ASN A 135 8.00 -11.50 -41.50
N GLU A 136 6.85 -11.58 -40.83
CA GLU A 136 5.52 -12.18 -41.00
C GLU A 136 4.63 -11.60 -39.83
N PRO A 137 3.47 -12.16 -39.43
CA PRO A 137 2.12 -11.83 -39.90
C PRO A 137 1.27 -11.10 -38.84
N GLU A 138 0.21 -10.44 -39.31
CA GLU A 138 -0.88 -9.91 -38.50
C GLU A 138 -1.58 -11.03 -37.70
N ASN A 139 -1.51 -10.97 -36.37
CA ASN A 139 -2.38 -11.78 -35.51
C ASN A 139 -3.48 -10.92 -34.89
N LEU A 140 -4.64 -10.95 -35.57
CA LEU A 140 -5.95 -10.55 -35.09
C LEU A 140 -6.31 -11.25 -33.78
N ARG A 141 -6.19 -10.56 -32.63
CA ARG A 141 -6.87 -10.99 -31.41
C ARG A 141 -8.22 -10.29 -31.29
N LYS A 142 -9.25 -11.06 -31.66
CA LYS A 142 -10.67 -10.70 -31.61
C LYS A 142 -11.13 -10.50 -30.16
N LYS A 143 -11.85 -9.39 -29.97
CA LYS A 143 -13.05 -9.16 -29.15
C LYS A 143 -13.42 -10.26 -28.13
N ASP A 144 -13.28 -9.95 -26.85
CA ASP A 144 -14.20 -10.47 -25.82
C ASP A 144 -15.20 -9.36 -25.47
N GLN A 145 -16.40 -9.53 -26.02
CA GLN A 145 -17.63 -8.86 -25.60
C GLN A 145 -18.24 -9.65 -24.45
N GLY A 146 -18.77 -8.95 -23.44
CA GLY A 146 -19.90 -9.47 -22.67
C GLY A 146 -19.73 -9.52 -21.16
N LYS A 147 -19.93 -8.36 -20.52
CA LYS A 147 -20.71 -8.31 -19.27
C LYS A 147 -22.14 -8.80 -19.56
N PRO A 148 -22.83 -9.42 -18.60
CA PRO A 148 -23.81 -8.61 -17.87
C PRO A 148 -23.78 -8.81 -16.35
N ASP A 149 -23.86 -7.67 -15.68
CA ASP A 149 -24.31 -7.51 -14.31
C ASP A 149 -25.69 -8.18 -14.12
N LYS A 150 -25.90 -8.88 -13.00
CA LYS A 150 -27.25 -9.11 -12.44
C LYS A 150 -27.21 -9.53 -10.97
N TYR A 151 -27.83 -8.68 -10.16
CA TYR A 151 -28.79 -9.05 -9.13
C TYR A 151 -28.34 -9.98 -7.98
N ASN A 152 -28.28 -9.41 -6.77
CA ASN A 152 -29.40 -9.62 -5.84
C ASN A 152 -29.48 -8.55 -4.75
N GLN A 153 -30.45 -7.67 -4.93
CA GLN A 153 -31.16 -7.02 -3.83
C GLN A 153 -31.88 -8.11 -3.01
N LYS A 154 -31.61 -8.18 -1.71
CA LYS A 154 -32.52 -8.75 -0.72
C LYS A 154 -32.46 -7.79 0.47
N LYS A 155 -33.16 -6.66 0.40
CA LYS A 155 -34.52 -6.47 0.92
C LYS A 155 -34.76 -7.17 2.26
N GLU A 156 -34.75 -6.33 3.28
CA GLU A 156 -35.84 -6.16 4.26
C GLU A 156 -36.37 -7.43 4.94
N LYS A 157 -36.14 -7.50 6.25
CA LYS A 157 -37.14 -7.79 7.29
C LYS A 157 -36.58 -7.23 8.60
N LEU A 158 -37.11 -6.10 9.08
CA LEU A 158 -38.20 -6.06 10.07
C LEU A 158 -37.93 -7.02 11.22
N ASN A 159 -37.56 -6.46 12.37
CA ASN A 159 -38.09 -6.85 13.68
C ASN A 159 -37.85 -5.69 14.66
N SER A 160 -38.65 -4.65 14.48
CA SER A 160 -39.15 -3.83 15.57
C SER A 160 -40.35 -4.56 16.19
N SER A 161 -40.14 -5.18 17.34
CA SER A 161 -41.18 -5.58 18.29
C SER A 161 -40.45 -5.78 19.60
N GLY A 162 -40.53 -4.82 20.52
CA GLY A 162 -41.51 -4.93 21.61
C GLY A 162 -40.82 -5.61 22.79
N LEU A 163 -41.17 -5.42 24.04
CA LEU A 163 -42.23 -4.70 24.74
C LEU A 163 -41.70 -4.65 26.19
N GLU A 164 -42.09 -3.60 26.91
CA GLU A 164 -42.12 -3.52 28.38
C GLU A 164 -40.80 -3.39 29.17
#